data_AF-A0A2V6U4G7-F1
#
_entry.id   AF-A0A2V6U4G7-F1
#
_cell.length_a   1.000
_cell.length_b   1.000
_cell.length_c   1.000
_cell.angle_alpha   90.00
_cell.angle_beta   90.00
_cell.angle_gamma   90.00
#
_symmetry.space_group_name_H-M   'P 1'
#
loop_
_entity.id
_entity.type
_entity.pdbx_description
1 polymer ?
#
loop_
_entity_poly.entity_id
_entity_poly.type
_entity_poly.pdbx_seq_one_letter_code
_entity_poly.pdbx_strand_id
1 'polypeptide(L)'
;DSSSRPQPDALTNSEAFLAAVSSCGVTLIEMHAQETGVPLAGLDVTIEGTRTAAEPNRFARVSMTFEVGGVSQTQAESLVETYRQR
;
A
#
# COMPACT_ATOMS: atom_id res chain seq x y z
N ASP A 1 17.63 -11.89 -6.36
CA ASP A 1 16.94 -10.71 -5.81
C ASP A 1 17.80 -10.09 -4.70
N SER A 2 18.01 -8.77 -4.68
CA SER A 2 18.83 -8.09 -3.65
C SER A 2 18.31 -8.36 -2.24
N SER A 3 17.03 -8.67 -2.11
CA SER A 3 16.39 -9.11 -0.86
C SER A 3 16.95 -10.40 -0.26
N SER A 4 17.66 -11.23 -1.04
CA SER A 4 18.35 -12.43 -0.53
C SER A 4 19.71 -12.12 0.10
N ARG A 5 20.24 -10.91 -0.12
CA ARG A 5 21.51 -10.39 0.41
C ARG A 5 21.41 -8.86 0.56
N PRO A 6 20.65 -8.36 1.55
CA PRO A 6 20.42 -6.93 1.73
C PRO A 6 21.73 -6.20 2.03
N GLN A 7 21.87 -4.99 1.49
CA GLN A 7 22.93 -4.07 1.91
C GLN A 7 22.38 -3.11 2.96
N PRO A 8 23.14 -2.76 4.01
CA PRO A 8 22.62 -2.01 5.16
C PRO A 8 21.94 -0.67 4.82
N ASP A 9 22.40 0.02 3.77
CA ASP A 9 21.94 1.37 3.41
C ASP A 9 21.27 1.43 2.03
N ALA A 10 20.82 0.30 1.48
CA ALA A 10 20.15 0.24 0.19
C ALA A 10 18.78 -0.42 0.31
N LEU A 11 17.78 0.17 -0.34
CA LEU A 11 16.50 -0.51 -0.52
C LEU A 11 16.72 -1.80 -1.31
N THR A 12 16.20 -2.89 -0.79
CA THR A 12 16.04 -4.12 -1.55
C THR A 12 14.98 -3.92 -2.62
N ASN A 13 14.97 -4.77 -3.65
CA ASN A 13 13.94 -4.69 -4.69
C ASN A 13 12.54 -4.94 -4.10
N SER A 14 12.46 -5.73 -3.02
CA SER A 14 11.22 -5.97 -2.28
C SER A 14 10.71 -4.72 -1.62
N GLU A 15 11.56 -4.02 -0.87
CA GLU A 15 11.19 -2.79 -0.19
C GLU A 15 10.83 -1.71 -1.19
N ALA A 16 11.60 -1.57 -2.27
CA ALA A 16 11.29 -0.64 -3.35
C ALA A 16 9.93 -0.95 -4.01
N PHE A 17 9.63 -2.23 -4.25
CA PHE A 17 8.33 -2.66 -4.79
C PHE A 17 7.19 -2.33 -3.83
N LEU A 18 7.30 -2.71 -2.55
CA LEU A 18 6.24 -2.48 -1.57
C LEU A 18 6.03 -0.98 -1.32
N ALA A 19 7.10 -0.20 -1.25
CA ALA A 19 7.03 1.26 -1.13
C ALA A 19 6.31 1.89 -2.33
N ALA A 20 6.64 1.47 -3.56
CA ALA A 20 5.99 1.98 -4.76
C ALA A 20 4.49 1.62 -4.83
N VAL A 21 4.12 0.39 -4.45
CA VAL A 21 2.72 -0.05 -4.42
C VAL A 21 1.90 0.74 -3.38
N SER A 22 2.43 0.88 -2.16
CA SER A 22 1.75 1.65 -1.11
C SER A 22 1.61 3.13 -1.44
N SER A 23 2.65 3.78 -1.97
CA SER A 23 2.58 5.19 -2.37
C SER A 23 1.60 5.43 -3.53
N CYS A 24 1.49 4.46 -4.46
CA CYS A 24 0.49 4.51 -5.52
C CYS A 24 -0.93 4.48 -4.95
N GLY A 25 -1.17 3.61 -3.96
CA GLY A 25 -2.46 3.53 -3.26
C GLY A 25 -2.85 4.83 -2.58
N VAL A 26 -1.92 5.49 -1.87
CA VAL A 26 -2.15 6.81 -1.26
C VAL A 26 -2.57 7.82 -2.32
N THR A 27 -1.74 7.98 -3.36
CA THR A 27 -1.97 8.95 -4.44
C THR A 27 -3.34 8.74 -5.11
N LEU A 28 -3.68 7.50 -5.44
CA LEU A 28 -4.94 7.18 -6.13
C LEU A 28 -6.16 7.52 -5.26
N ILE A 29 -6.11 7.20 -3.96
CA ILE A 29 -7.21 7.46 -3.05
C ILE A 29 -7.36 8.96 -2.78
N GLU A 30 -6.27 9.69 -2.55
CA GLU A 30 -6.30 11.13 -2.33
C GLU A 30 -6.84 11.88 -3.54
N MET A 31 -6.38 11.54 -4.75
CA MET A 31 -6.92 12.12 -5.99
C MET A 31 -8.41 11.84 -6.13
N HIS A 32 -8.85 10.61 -5.88
CA HIS A 32 -10.26 10.26 -6.01
C HIS A 32 -11.13 10.97 -4.96
N ALA A 33 -10.66 11.09 -3.73
CA ALA A 33 -11.34 11.85 -2.68
C ALA A 33 -11.51 13.32 -3.08
N GLN A 34 -10.46 13.92 -3.67
CA GLN A 34 -10.50 15.28 -4.19
C GLN A 34 -11.51 15.43 -5.35
N GLU A 35 -11.49 14.52 -6.32
CA GLU A 35 -12.41 14.53 -7.47
C GLU A 35 -13.88 14.39 -7.07
N THR A 36 -14.16 13.62 -6.02
CA THR A 36 -15.53 13.30 -5.55
C THR A 36 -16.00 14.17 -4.39
N GLY A 37 -15.16 15.08 -3.89
CA GLY A 37 -15.50 15.98 -2.79
C GLY A 37 -15.60 15.30 -1.43
N VAL A 38 -14.97 14.14 -1.23
CA VAL A 38 -14.91 13.46 0.07
C VAL A 38 -13.90 14.18 0.97
N PRO A 39 -14.26 14.57 2.21
CA PRO A 39 -13.40 15.38 3.08
C PRO A 39 -12.34 14.54 3.80
N LEU A 40 -11.46 13.89 3.03
CA LEU A 40 -10.34 13.13 3.55
C LEU A 40 -9.36 14.05 4.29
N ALA A 41 -9.10 13.76 5.57
CA ALA A 41 -8.19 14.56 6.41
C ALA A 41 -6.77 13.99 6.47
N GLY A 42 -6.62 12.69 6.19
CA GLY A 42 -5.34 12.01 6.18
C GLY A 42 -5.48 10.55 5.76
N LEU A 43 -4.40 9.98 5.23
CA LEU A 43 -4.35 8.60 4.77
C LEU A 43 -2.96 8.01 5.03
N ASP A 44 -2.91 6.98 5.86
CA ASP A 44 -1.70 6.18 6.08
C ASP A 44 -1.91 4.76 5.53
N VAL A 45 -0.86 4.22 4.89
CA VAL A 45 -0.88 2.88 4.30
C VAL A 45 0.31 2.09 4.81
N THR A 46 0.02 1.04 5.57
CA THR A 46 1.02 0.03 5.93
C THR A 46 0.93 -1.14 4.97
N ILE A 47 2.05 -1.55 4.39
CA ILE A 47 2.13 -2.69 3.47
C ILE A 47 3.15 -3.73 3.97
N GLU A 48 2.74 -4.99 3.96
CA GLU A 48 3.55 -6.10 4.42
C GLU A 48 3.57 -7.21 3.37
N GLY A 49 4.76 -7.59 2.92
CA GLY A 49 4.97 -8.73 2.03
C GLY A 49 5.58 -9.91 2.79
N THR A 50 4.90 -11.05 2.83
CA THR A 50 5.42 -12.27 3.46
C THR A 50 5.89 -13.28 2.40
N ARG A 51 6.98 -14.00 2.69
CA ARG A 51 7.53 -15.07 1.85
C ARG A 51 7.62 -16.36 2.64
N THR A 52 7.58 -17.49 1.95
CA THR A 52 7.87 -18.79 2.57
C THR A 52 9.31 -19.19 2.29
N ALA A 53 9.90 -20.02 3.15
CA ALA A 53 11.24 -20.55 2.92
C ALA A 53 11.31 -21.46 1.67
N ALA A 54 10.18 -22.10 1.31
CA ALA A 54 10.08 -22.94 0.12
C ALA A 54 10.14 -22.11 -1.18
N GLU A 55 9.65 -20.87 -1.15
CA GLU A 55 9.55 -19.99 -2.33
C GLU A 55 10.05 -18.57 -2.02
N PRO A 56 11.36 -18.40 -1.75
CA PRO A 56 11.90 -17.15 -1.22
C PRO A 56 11.96 -16.00 -2.24
N ASN A 57 11.67 -16.28 -3.51
CA ASN A 57 11.73 -15.34 -4.62
C ASN A 57 10.38 -14.70 -4.97
N ARG A 58 9.29 -15.06 -4.28
CA ARG A 58 7.97 -14.44 -4.48
C ARG A 58 7.27 -14.18 -3.15
N PHE A 59 6.40 -13.18 -3.11
CA PHE A 59 5.51 -12.97 -1.99
C PHE A 59 4.41 -14.02 -2.00
N ALA A 60 4.26 -14.74 -0.90
CA ALA A 60 3.14 -15.64 -0.67
C ALA A 60 1.87 -14.86 -0.31
N ARG A 61 2.04 -13.69 0.33
CA ARG A 61 0.95 -12.75 0.63
C ARG A 61 1.49 -11.32 0.63
N VAL A 62 0.65 -10.40 0.17
CA VAL A 62 0.79 -8.96 0.43
C VAL A 62 -0.46 -8.52 1.21
N SER A 63 -0.25 -7.91 2.36
CA SER A 63 -1.30 -7.32 3.18
C SER A 63 -1.13 -5.80 3.15
N MET A 64 -2.25 -5.08 3.00
CA MET A 64 -2.26 -3.62 3.10
C MET A 64 -3.32 -3.19 4.10
N THR A 65 -2.94 -2.30 5.00
CA THR A 65 -3.82 -1.69 6.01
C THR A 65 -3.89 -0.20 5.73
N PHE A 66 -5.12 0.32 5.62
CA PHE A 66 -5.38 1.73 5.34
C PHE A 66 -6.00 2.37 6.57
N GLU A 67 -5.36 3.41 7.07
CA GLU A 67 -5.88 4.25 8.16
C GLU A 67 -6.37 5.55 7.53
N VAL A 68 -7.68 5.77 7.58
CA VAL A 68 -8.35 6.84 6.81
C VAL A 68 -9.00 7.82 7.78
N GLY A 69 -8.53 9.07 7.77
CA GLY A 69 -8.99 10.12 8.68
C GLY A 69 -10.03 11.05 8.08
N GLY A 70 -10.94 11.57 8.92
CA GLY A 70 -11.88 12.65 8.54
C GLY A 70 -13.16 12.18 7.82
N VAL A 71 -13.35 10.88 7.65
CA VAL A 71 -14.49 10.30 6.91
C VAL A 71 -15.20 9.23 7.73
N SER A 72 -16.43 8.90 7.35
CA SER A 72 -17.14 7.75 7.89
C SER A 72 -16.53 6.43 7.40
N GLN A 73 -16.79 5.33 8.12
CA GLN A 73 -16.35 3.99 7.73
C GLN A 73 -16.77 3.63 6.29
N THR A 74 -18.01 3.91 5.91
CA THR A 74 -18.51 3.64 4.56
C THR A 74 -17.79 4.44 3.48
N GLN A 75 -17.44 5.71 3.77
CA GLN A 75 -16.63 6.52 2.86
C GLN A 75 -15.20 5.98 2.77
N ALA A 76 -14.60 5.58 3.88
CA ALA A 76 -13.27 4.95 3.89
C ALA A 76 -13.25 3.67 3.05
N GLU A 77 -14.26 2.81 3.20
CA GLU A 77 -14.40 1.58 2.41
C GLU A 77 -14.57 1.88 0.92
N SER A 78 -15.40 2.87 0.56
CA SER A 78 -15.58 3.29 -0.84
C SER A 78 -14.29 3.82 -1.44
N LEU A 79 -13.51 4.60 -0.68
CA LEU A 79 -12.22 5.12 -1.12
C LEU A 79 -11.21 3.99 -1.36
N VAL A 80 -11.11 3.04 -0.42
CA VAL A 80 -10.22 1.87 -0.55
C VAL A 80 -10.63 0.96 -1.71
N GLU A 81 -11.92 0.84 -1.98
CA GLU A 81 -12.42 0.05 -3.11
C GLU A 81 -11.96 0.61 -4.46
N THR A 82 -11.84 1.95 -4.60
CA THR A 82 -11.28 2.57 -5.81
C THR A 82 -9.84 2.12 -6.08
N TYR A 83 -9.02 1.92 -5.04
CA TYR A 83 -7.67 1.36 -5.19
C TYR A 83 -7.71 -0.11 -5.66
N ARG A 84 -8.63 -0.93 -5.14
CA ARG A 84 -8.74 -2.35 -5.48
C ARG A 84 -9.17 -2.62 -6.93
N GLN A 85 -9.82 -1.67 -7.57
CA GLN A 85 -10.32 -1.79 -8.94
C GLN A 85 -9.30 -1.38 -10.02
N ARG A 86 -8.11 -0.94 -9.62
CA ARG A 86 -7.01 -0.58 -10.54
C ARG A 86 -5.87 -1.59 -10.48
#